data_AF-A0A1C6IIA1-F1
#
_entry.id   AF-A0A1C6IIA1-F1
#
_cell.length_a   1.000
_cell.length_b   1.000
_cell.length_c   1.000
_cell.angle_alpha   90.00
_cell.angle_beta   90.00
_cell.angle_gamma   90.00
#
_symmetry.space_group_name_H-M   'P 1'
#
loop_
_entity.id
_entity.type
_entity.pdbx_description
1 polymer ?
#
loop_
_entity_poly.entity_id
_entity_poly.type
_entity_poly.pdbx_seq_one_letter_code
_entity_poly.pdbx_strand_id
1 'polypeptide(L)'
;MEILDKFTIEAAKTSIDGISNEFSKYVGHIPSENRDGYIGALLGEILIKVKEPPHKWEVTKSAFDEILQIQSAAYGTKGTAPLPNEYAKAVVPKDKITTLEQKKFVASIREIKYDKMIPNAMSDYWKADLTVAKYFRDNLMYLESLESYMEDLSAKMQYSKANSDLNAEGATEEGQIRISKQLYNGVMSWDANDFGSIIRNQGYFQRGVIHNIVDETDFKWKVGEEKNEHK
;
A
#
# COMPACT_ATOMS: atom_id res chain seq x y z
N MET A 1 -28.78 -28.47 -17.35
CA MET A 1 -28.10 -27.78 -16.22
C MET A 1 -27.69 -28.87 -15.26
N GLU A 2 -26.40 -29.22 -15.21
CA GLU A 2 -25.87 -30.04 -14.12
C GLU A 2 -25.68 -29.13 -12.92
N ILE A 3 -26.45 -29.38 -11.86
CA ILE A 3 -26.21 -28.79 -10.54
C ILE A 3 -25.17 -29.69 -9.89
N LEU A 4 -24.01 -29.14 -9.50
CA LEU A 4 -22.96 -29.89 -8.82
C LEU A 4 -23.52 -30.60 -7.58
N ASP A 5 -23.30 -31.91 -7.50
CA ASP A 5 -23.76 -32.76 -6.40
C ASP A 5 -23.03 -32.45 -5.09
N LYS A 6 -23.81 -32.24 -4.03
CA LYS A 6 -23.44 -32.06 -2.60
C LYS A 6 -22.27 -31.12 -2.29
N PHE A 7 -22.61 -29.92 -1.82
CA PHE A 7 -21.67 -29.07 -1.08
C PHE A 7 -21.56 -29.54 0.38
N THR A 8 -20.35 -29.81 0.85
CA THR A 8 -20.05 -30.09 2.26
C THR A 8 -19.58 -28.80 2.92
N ILE A 9 -20.29 -28.32 3.93
CA ILE A 9 -19.89 -27.15 4.71
C ILE A 9 -19.00 -27.61 5.87
N GLU A 10 -17.69 -27.44 5.74
CA GLU A 10 -16.74 -27.67 6.83
C GLU A 10 -16.66 -26.43 7.73
N ALA A 11 -17.63 -26.28 8.62
CA ALA A 11 -17.79 -25.10 9.49
C ALA A 11 -16.66 -24.90 10.53
N ALA A 12 -15.68 -25.81 10.60
CA ALA A 12 -14.68 -25.86 11.67
C ALA A 12 -13.26 -25.40 11.29
N LYS A 13 -13.00 -25.03 10.03
CA LYS A 13 -11.69 -24.47 9.65
C LYS A 13 -11.68 -22.96 9.83
N THR A 14 -11.01 -22.52 10.90
CA THR A 14 -10.87 -21.11 11.28
C THR A 14 -9.70 -20.40 10.58
N SER A 15 -8.87 -21.10 9.79
CA SER A 15 -7.73 -20.51 9.08
C SER A 15 -7.64 -20.97 7.62
N ILE A 16 -7.27 -20.04 6.74
CA ILE A 16 -6.89 -20.28 5.33
C ILE A 16 -5.47 -20.86 5.25
N ASP A 17 -4.66 -20.72 6.30
CA ASP A 17 -3.30 -21.24 6.32
C ASP A 17 -3.30 -22.77 6.17
N GLY A 18 -2.57 -23.26 5.17
CA GLY A 18 -2.50 -24.68 4.84
C GLY A 18 -3.67 -25.22 4.02
N ILE A 19 -4.64 -24.37 3.62
CA ILE A 19 -5.75 -24.79 2.75
C ILE A 19 -5.25 -25.28 1.39
N SER A 20 -4.11 -24.76 0.92
CA SER A 20 -3.48 -25.19 -0.32
C SER A 20 -3.12 -26.68 -0.37
N ASN A 21 -2.97 -27.36 0.76
CA ASN A 21 -2.74 -28.80 0.78
C ASN A 21 -3.92 -29.56 0.14
N GLU A 22 -5.15 -29.08 0.33
CA GLU A 22 -6.38 -29.71 -0.17
C GLU A 22 -6.59 -29.45 -1.67
N PHE A 23 -6.18 -28.28 -2.13
CA PHE A 23 -6.31 -27.86 -3.52
C PHE A 23 -5.04 -28.04 -4.35
N SER A 24 -3.97 -28.58 -3.75
CA SER A 24 -2.63 -28.71 -4.35
C SER A 24 -2.63 -29.34 -5.74
N LYS A 25 -3.50 -30.33 -5.97
CA LYS A 25 -3.70 -30.99 -7.27
C LYS A 25 -4.27 -30.10 -8.37
N TYR A 26 -4.97 -29.01 -8.02
CA TYR A 26 -5.58 -28.06 -8.95
C TYR A 26 -4.76 -26.78 -9.15
N VAL A 27 -3.83 -26.48 -8.23
CA VAL A 27 -3.03 -25.25 -8.23
C VAL A 27 -1.53 -25.53 -8.43
N GLY A 28 -1.20 -26.65 -9.08
CA GLY A 28 0.18 -27.08 -9.29
C GLY A 28 1.05 -26.09 -10.07
N HIS A 29 0.43 -25.28 -10.94
CA HIS A 29 1.07 -24.19 -11.68
C HIS A 29 1.42 -22.97 -10.82
N ILE A 30 0.89 -22.89 -9.59
CA ILE A 30 1.21 -21.83 -8.63
C ILE A 30 2.35 -22.31 -7.72
N PRO A 31 3.43 -21.52 -7.55
CA PRO A 31 4.50 -21.78 -6.60
C PRO A 31 3.97 -22.05 -5.20
N SER A 32 4.54 -23.04 -4.49
CA SER A 32 4.06 -23.48 -3.17
C SER A 32 3.90 -22.34 -2.17
N GLU A 33 4.86 -21.40 -2.14
CA GLU A 33 4.83 -20.24 -1.25
C GLU A 33 3.65 -19.28 -1.49
N ASN A 34 3.04 -19.32 -2.68
CA ASN A 34 1.98 -18.40 -3.10
C ASN A 34 0.58 -19.02 -3.07
N ARG A 35 0.45 -20.34 -2.80
CA ARG A 35 -0.81 -21.06 -3.02
C ARG A 35 -1.92 -20.66 -2.07
N ASP A 36 -1.62 -20.47 -0.79
CA ASP A 36 -2.64 -20.04 0.19
C ASP A 36 -3.16 -18.63 -0.16
N GLY A 37 -2.27 -17.71 -0.54
CA GLY A 37 -2.64 -16.38 -1.03
C GLY A 37 -3.49 -16.43 -2.30
N TYR A 38 -3.12 -17.28 -3.26
CA TYR A 38 -3.89 -17.49 -4.48
C TYR A 38 -5.31 -18.00 -4.19
N ILE A 39 -5.45 -19.02 -3.33
CA ILE A 39 -6.77 -19.58 -2.97
C ILE A 39 -7.61 -18.56 -2.21
N GLY A 40 -7.00 -17.82 -1.28
CA GLY A 40 -7.66 -16.73 -0.58
C GLY A 40 -8.17 -15.65 -1.55
N ALA A 41 -7.38 -15.30 -2.56
CA ALA A 41 -7.78 -14.32 -3.58
C ALA A 41 -8.93 -14.82 -4.46
N LEU A 42 -8.91 -16.08 -4.89
CA LEU A 42 -10.01 -16.70 -5.63
C LEU A 42 -11.31 -16.66 -4.81
N LEU A 43 -11.24 -17.04 -3.53
CA LEU A 43 -12.39 -17.01 -2.63
C LEU A 43 -12.90 -15.57 -2.48
N GLY A 44 -12.01 -14.61 -2.25
CA GLY A 44 -12.36 -13.19 -2.12
C GLY A 44 -13.13 -12.64 -3.33
N GLU A 45 -12.67 -12.95 -4.55
CA GLU A 45 -13.34 -12.53 -5.80
C GLU A 45 -14.74 -13.14 -5.94
N ILE A 46 -14.90 -14.42 -5.59
CA ILE A 46 -16.22 -15.09 -5.57
C ILE A 46 -17.15 -14.40 -4.57
N LEU A 47 -16.66 -14.10 -3.36
CA LEU A 47 -17.44 -13.44 -2.31
C LEU A 47 -17.91 -12.03 -2.72
N ILE A 48 -17.06 -11.27 -3.41
CA ILE A 48 -17.39 -9.90 -3.85
C ILE A 48 -18.54 -9.89 -4.85
N LYS A 49 -18.67 -10.91 -5.72
CA LYS A 49 -19.77 -11.00 -6.71
C LYS A 49 -21.15 -11.06 -6.06
N VAL A 50 -21.23 -11.53 -4.81
CA VAL A 50 -22.48 -11.66 -4.04
C VAL A 50 -22.86 -10.36 -3.32
N LYS A 51 -21.92 -9.41 -3.23
CA LYS A 51 -22.10 -8.19 -2.42
C LYS A 51 -23.20 -7.27 -2.94
N GLU A 52 -23.45 -7.23 -4.24
CA GLU A 52 -24.45 -6.34 -4.85
C GLU A 52 -25.79 -7.07 -5.10
N PRO A 53 -26.94 -6.37 -4.99
CA PRO A 53 -28.24 -6.96 -5.30
C PRO A 53 -28.22 -7.55 -6.74
N PRO A 54 -28.74 -8.77 -6.98
CA PRO A 54 -29.68 -9.53 -6.14
C PRO A 54 -29.05 -10.52 -5.13
N HIS A 55 -27.78 -10.36 -4.76
CA HIS A 55 -27.09 -11.23 -3.78
C HIS A 55 -27.15 -12.72 -4.13
N LYS A 56 -26.99 -13.05 -5.41
CA LYS A 56 -26.98 -14.43 -5.87
C LYS A 56 -25.59 -15.02 -5.78
N TRP A 57 -25.49 -16.18 -5.14
CA TRP A 57 -24.31 -17.04 -5.19
C TRP A 57 -24.27 -17.80 -6.51
N GLU A 58 -24.08 -17.07 -7.59
CA GLU A 58 -23.97 -17.61 -8.95
C GLU A 58 -22.74 -16.99 -9.61
N VAL A 59 -21.77 -17.84 -9.95
CA VAL A 59 -20.61 -17.46 -10.76
C VAL A 59 -20.63 -18.35 -11.99
N THR A 60 -20.78 -17.73 -13.17
CA THR A 60 -20.71 -18.48 -14.43
C THR A 60 -19.30 -19.00 -14.64
N LYS A 61 -19.16 -20.10 -15.40
CA LYS A 61 -17.84 -20.63 -15.76
C LYS A 61 -16.93 -19.56 -16.38
N SER A 62 -17.46 -18.73 -17.28
CA SER A 62 -16.67 -17.66 -17.92
C SER A 62 -16.16 -16.63 -16.91
N ALA A 63 -17.00 -16.20 -15.97
CA ALA A 63 -16.60 -15.26 -14.93
C ALA A 63 -15.56 -15.88 -13.98
N PHE A 64 -15.69 -17.17 -13.69
CA PHE A 64 -14.69 -17.89 -12.90
C PHE A 64 -13.37 -18.06 -13.65
N ASP A 65 -13.40 -18.36 -14.95
CA ASP A 65 -12.21 -18.46 -15.79
C ASP A 65 -11.45 -17.11 -15.86
N GLU A 66 -12.16 -15.99 -15.94
CA GLU A 66 -11.56 -14.64 -15.83
C GLU A 66 -10.88 -14.42 -14.49
N ILE A 67 -11.54 -14.78 -13.38
CA ILE A 67 -10.96 -14.70 -12.03
C ILE A 67 -9.68 -15.55 -11.96
N LEU A 68 -9.72 -16.79 -12.49
CA LEU A 68 -8.55 -17.68 -12.53
C LEU A 68 -7.40 -17.05 -13.32
N GLN A 69 -7.65 -16.44 -14.47
CA GLN A 69 -6.61 -15.79 -15.27
C GLN A 69 -5.96 -14.63 -14.51
N ILE A 70 -6.76 -13.74 -13.93
CA ILE A 70 -6.27 -12.55 -13.21
C ILE A 70 -5.42 -12.95 -11.99
N GLN A 71 -5.90 -13.92 -11.20
CA GLN A 71 -5.20 -14.35 -10.00
C GLN A 71 -4.00 -15.24 -10.32
N SER A 72 -4.05 -16.06 -11.38
CA SER A 72 -2.91 -16.90 -11.76
C SER A 72 -1.75 -16.04 -12.26
N ALA A 73 -2.02 -14.94 -12.96
CA ALA A 73 -0.99 -13.97 -13.32
C ALA A 73 -0.36 -13.27 -12.10
N ALA A 74 -1.14 -13.08 -11.02
CA ALA A 74 -0.68 -12.41 -9.81
C ALA A 74 0.18 -13.30 -8.90
N TYR A 75 -0.15 -14.60 -8.84
CA TYR A 75 0.48 -15.53 -7.91
C TYR A 75 1.36 -16.58 -8.59
N GLY A 76 1.33 -16.69 -9.92
CA GLY A 76 2.04 -17.73 -10.68
C GLY A 76 3.55 -17.53 -10.80
N THR A 77 4.06 -16.34 -10.51
CA THR A 77 5.49 -16.05 -10.57
C THR A 77 6.15 -16.37 -9.22
N LYS A 78 7.10 -17.31 -9.25
CA LYS A 78 7.85 -17.74 -8.07
C LYS A 78 8.62 -16.58 -7.47
N GLY A 79 8.61 -16.50 -6.13
CA GLY A 79 9.30 -15.43 -5.42
C GLY A 79 8.69 -14.04 -5.62
N THR A 80 7.44 -13.93 -6.10
CA THR A 80 6.69 -12.66 -6.08
C THR A 80 5.36 -12.83 -5.37
N ALA A 81 4.91 -11.80 -4.66
CA ALA A 81 3.60 -11.79 -4.00
C ALA A 81 2.95 -10.41 -4.16
N PRO A 82 1.64 -10.33 -4.46
CA PRO A 82 0.95 -9.06 -4.48
C PRO A 82 0.86 -8.47 -3.07
N LEU A 83 0.97 -7.15 -2.94
CA LEU A 83 0.77 -6.49 -1.65
C LEU A 83 -0.69 -6.68 -1.20
N PRO A 84 -0.93 -7.24 0.01
CA PRO A 84 -2.29 -7.41 0.52
C PRO A 84 -3.01 -6.06 0.69
N ASN A 85 -4.29 -6.02 0.35
CA ASN A 85 -5.11 -4.80 0.39
C ASN A 85 -6.05 -4.73 1.62
N GLU A 86 -5.83 -5.59 2.62
CA GLU A 86 -6.69 -5.72 3.81
C GLU A 86 -6.91 -4.38 4.53
N TYR A 87 -5.86 -3.56 4.62
CA TYR A 87 -5.92 -2.27 5.30
C TYR A 87 -6.39 -1.10 4.44
N ALA A 88 -6.67 -1.31 3.15
CA ALA A 88 -7.05 -0.24 2.24
C ALA A 88 -8.28 0.56 2.75
N LYS A 89 -9.25 -0.15 3.35
CA LYS A 89 -10.48 0.41 3.91
C LYS A 89 -10.45 0.58 5.43
N ALA A 90 -9.32 0.26 6.07
CA ALA A 90 -9.19 0.42 7.52
C ALA A 90 -9.28 1.90 7.92
N VAL A 91 -9.85 2.15 9.10
CA VAL A 91 -9.99 3.50 9.66
C VAL A 91 -9.08 3.60 10.87
N VAL A 92 -8.36 4.72 10.98
CA VAL A 92 -7.47 4.98 12.10
C VAL A 92 -8.28 4.98 13.41
N PRO A 93 -7.94 4.12 14.40
CA PRO A 93 -8.59 4.12 15.70
C PRO A 93 -8.42 5.46 16.42
N LYS A 94 -9.45 5.92 17.14
CA LYS A 94 -9.44 7.24 17.81
C LYS A 94 -8.29 7.39 18.81
N ASP A 95 -7.93 6.32 19.50
CA ASP A 95 -6.82 6.27 20.46
C ASP A 95 -5.44 6.41 19.81
N LYS A 96 -5.32 6.19 18.50
CA LYS A 96 -4.06 6.36 17.75
C LYS A 96 -3.87 7.77 17.19
N ILE A 97 -4.94 8.55 17.08
CA ILE A 97 -4.91 9.90 16.47
C ILE A 97 -3.93 10.80 17.22
N THR A 98 -4.03 10.88 18.54
CA THR A 98 -3.17 11.77 19.34
C THR A 98 -1.68 11.44 19.20
N THR A 99 -1.33 10.15 19.09
CA THR A 99 0.06 9.73 18.86
C THR A 99 0.53 10.10 17.46
N LEU A 100 -0.32 9.92 16.45
CA LEU A 100 0.01 10.27 15.06
C LEU A 100 0.15 11.79 14.88
N GLU A 101 -0.65 12.60 15.57
CA GLU A 101 -0.58 14.06 15.51
C GLU A 101 0.75 14.64 16.01
N GLN A 102 1.52 13.86 16.79
CA GLN A 102 2.83 14.24 17.33
C GLN A 102 4.00 13.85 16.42
N LYS A 103 3.76 13.11 15.35
CA LYS A 103 4.79 12.67 14.40
C LYS A 103 5.37 13.85 13.61
N LYS A 104 6.65 13.76 13.24
CA LYS A 104 7.35 14.84 12.50
C LYS A 104 6.71 15.06 11.14
N PHE A 105 6.25 14.01 10.45
CA PHE A 105 5.60 14.19 9.15
C PHE A 105 4.33 15.07 9.24
N VAL A 106 3.58 14.98 10.35
CA VAL A 106 2.41 15.84 10.59
C VAL A 106 2.86 17.28 10.84
N ALA A 107 3.91 17.48 11.63
CA ALA A 107 4.50 18.80 11.84
C ALA A 107 4.96 19.43 10.51
N SER A 108 5.60 18.67 9.63
CA SER A 108 6.03 19.14 8.30
C SER A 108 4.86 19.52 7.39
N ILE A 109 3.67 18.90 7.52
CA ILE A 109 2.46 19.29 6.77
C ILE A 109 1.87 20.60 7.36
N ARG A 110 1.90 20.76 8.68
CA ARG A 110 1.45 21.99 9.36
C ARG A 110 2.35 23.18 9.01
N GLU A 111 3.66 22.96 8.92
CA GLU A 111 4.65 23.98 8.54
C GLU A 111 4.31 24.64 7.20
N ILE A 112 3.84 23.85 6.23
CA ILE A 112 3.41 24.35 4.92
C ILE A 112 1.95 24.82 4.91
N LYS A 113 1.32 25.02 6.09
CA LYS A 113 -0.06 25.50 6.27
C LYS A 113 -1.08 24.65 5.49
N TYR A 114 -0.96 23.32 5.56
CA TYR A 114 -1.75 22.39 4.73
C TYR A 114 -2.55 21.34 5.52
N ASP A 115 -3.18 21.76 6.62
CA ASP A 115 -3.88 20.92 7.60
C ASP A 115 -4.93 19.97 7.01
N LYS A 116 -5.58 20.37 5.91
CA LYS A 116 -6.61 19.56 5.25
C LYS A 116 -6.10 18.18 4.79
N MET A 117 -4.78 18.02 4.60
CA MET A 117 -4.16 16.76 4.17
C MET A 117 -3.80 15.83 5.34
N ILE A 118 -3.75 16.35 6.57
CA ILE A 118 -3.31 15.61 7.76
C ILE A 118 -4.14 14.33 8.00
N PRO A 119 -5.49 14.33 7.91
CA PRO A 119 -6.26 13.10 8.13
C PRO A 119 -5.90 11.97 7.17
N ASN A 120 -5.73 12.29 5.88
CA ASN A 120 -5.35 11.30 4.87
C ASN A 120 -3.91 10.83 5.08
N ALA A 121 -3.00 11.75 5.38
CA ALA A 121 -1.60 11.43 5.67
C ALA A 121 -1.46 10.47 6.86
N MET A 122 -2.16 10.73 7.96
CA MET A 122 -2.19 9.84 9.13
C MET A 122 -2.78 8.47 8.79
N SER A 123 -3.84 8.43 7.97
CA SER A 123 -4.42 7.17 7.49
C SER A 123 -3.42 6.36 6.68
N ASP A 124 -2.78 6.96 5.68
CA ASP A 124 -1.83 6.28 4.81
C ASP A 124 -0.60 5.78 5.60
N TYR A 125 -0.04 6.63 6.48
CA TYR A 125 1.05 6.28 7.40
C TYR A 125 0.70 5.05 8.26
N TRP A 126 -0.43 5.12 8.97
CA TRP A 126 -0.85 4.05 9.87
C TRP A 126 -1.13 2.73 9.13
N LYS A 127 -1.73 2.78 7.94
CA LYS A 127 -1.98 1.59 7.10
C LYS A 127 -0.69 0.98 6.58
N ALA A 128 0.31 1.80 6.22
CA ALA A 128 1.61 1.30 5.81
C ALA A 128 2.30 0.57 6.96
N ASP A 129 2.33 1.17 8.16
CA ASP A 129 2.91 0.54 9.35
C ASP A 129 2.26 -0.80 9.70
N LEU A 130 0.92 -0.90 9.62
CA LEU A 130 0.22 -2.17 9.82
C LEU A 130 0.58 -3.21 8.77
N THR A 131 0.70 -2.78 7.51
CA THR A 131 1.13 -3.65 6.40
C THR A 131 2.54 -4.19 6.66
N VAL A 132 3.50 -3.32 7.00
CA VAL A 132 4.88 -3.72 7.34
C VAL A 132 4.90 -4.66 8.54
N ALA A 133 4.21 -4.29 9.62
CA ALA A 133 4.16 -5.08 10.86
C ALA A 133 3.60 -6.48 10.66
N LYS A 134 2.61 -6.66 9.77
CA LYS A 134 1.95 -7.94 9.52
C LYS A 134 2.68 -8.82 8.50
N TYR A 135 3.21 -8.23 7.43
CA TYR A 135 3.70 -9.01 6.28
C TYR A 135 5.22 -9.00 6.10
N PHE A 136 5.92 -8.02 6.68
CA PHE A 136 7.35 -7.79 6.42
C PHE A 136 8.23 -8.13 7.63
N ARG A 137 7.68 -8.02 8.85
CA ARG A 137 8.44 -8.16 10.11
C ARG A 137 9.28 -9.44 10.20
N ASP A 138 8.77 -10.56 9.70
CA ASP A 138 9.41 -11.87 9.83
C ASP A 138 10.09 -12.33 8.52
N ASN A 139 10.20 -11.46 7.51
CA ASN A 139 10.77 -11.81 6.21
C ASN A 139 11.89 -10.85 5.81
N LEU A 140 13.13 -11.31 6.03
CA LEU A 140 14.36 -10.54 5.79
C LEU A 140 14.46 -10.01 4.34
N MET A 141 14.07 -10.81 3.36
CA MET A 141 14.10 -10.41 1.93
C MET A 141 13.16 -9.24 1.64
N TYR A 142 11.99 -9.21 2.28
CA TYR A 142 11.06 -8.11 2.13
C TYR A 142 11.53 -6.84 2.87
N LEU A 143 12.25 -6.98 3.99
CA LEU A 143 12.85 -5.84 4.68
C LEU A 143 13.96 -5.18 3.84
N GLU A 144 14.87 -5.97 3.27
CA GLU A 144 15.90 -5.46 2.36
C GLU A 144 15.29 -4.78 1.11
N SER A 145 14.25 -5.39 0.54
CA SER A 145 13.54 -4.80 -0.61
C SER A 145 12.82 -3.49 -0.24
N LEU A 146 12.28 -3.39 0.97
CA LEU A 146 11.62 -2.18 1.47
C LEU A 146 12.64 -1.06 1.73
N GLU A 147 13.82 -1.39 2.25
CA GLU A 147 14.91 -0.43 2.45
C GLU A 147 15.36 0.19 1.12
N SER A 148 15.67 -0.64 0.11
CA SER A 148 16.02 -0.16 -1.23
C SER A 148 14.90 0.68 -1.86
N TYR A 149 13.63 0.28 -1.65
CA TYR A 149 12.48 1.05 -2.12
C TYR A 149 12.35 2.42 -1.43
N MET A 150 12.63 2.50 -0.13
CA MET A 150 12.67 3.76 0.63
C MET A 150 13.77 4.68 0.13
N GLU A 151 14.96 4.14 -0.19
CA GLU A 151 16.07 4.90 -0.76
C GLU A 151 15.71 5.51 -2.13
N ASP A 152 15.12 4.72 -3.02
CA ASP A 152 14.67 5.19 -4.34
C ASP A 152 13.60 6.29 -4.24
N LEU A 153 12.61 6.11 -3.37
CA LEU A 153 11.60 7.13 -3.09
C LEU A 153 12.23 8.39 -2.50
N SER A 154 13.15 8.25 -1.54
CA SER A 154 13.86 9.36 -0.93
C SER A 154 14.65 10.16 -1.96
N ALA A 155 15.41 9.49 -2.84
CA ALA A 155 16.14 10.15 -3.93
C ALA A 155 15.18 10.92 -4.86
N LYS A 156 14.06 10.30 -5.27
CA LYS A 156 13.05 10.94 -6.12
C LYS A 156 12.40 12.16 -5.44
N MET A 157 12.17 12.08 -4.13
CA MET A 157 11.66 13.19 -3.33
C MET A 157 12.67 14.34 -3.28
N GLN A 158 13.96 14.04 -3.12
CA GLN A 158 15.02 15.06 -3.13
C GLN A 158 15.11 15.79 -4.47
N TYR A 159 15.04 15.07 -5.61
CA TYR A 159 14.99 15.72 -6.92
C TYR A 159 13.77 16.63 -7.09
N SER A 160 12.61 16.18 -6.61
CA SER A 160 11.37 16.97 -6.68
C SER A 160 11.44 18.21 -5.78
N LYS A 161 12.08 18.07 -4.61
CA LYS A 161 12.36 19.17 -3.69
C LYS A 161 13.31 20.19 -4.32
N ALA A 162 14.41 19.74 -4.92
CA ALA A 162 15.37 20.61 -5.60
C ALA A 162 14.71 21.42 -6.73
N ASN A 163 13.87 20.79 -7.56
CA ASN A 163 13.10 21.49 -8.58
C ASN A 163 12.15 22.54 -7.98
N SER A 164 11.53 22.21 -6.84
CA SER A 164 10.62 23.13 -6.16
C SER A 164 11.35 24.28 -5.46
N ASP A 165 12.57 24.05 -4.97
CA ASP A 165 13.42 25.11 -4.43
C ASP A 165 13.86 26.09 -5.52
N LEU A 166 14.26 25.60 -6.71
CA LEU A 166 14.54 26.47 -7.86
C LEU A 166 13.33 27.33 -8.23
N ASN A 167 12.13 26.75 -8.23
CA ASN A 167 10.89 27.49 -8.49
C ASN A 167 10.54 28.52 -7.39
N ALA A 168 11.12 28.38 -6.20
CA ALA A 168 10.89 29.24 -5.06
C ALA A 168 11.92 30.37 -4.91
N GLU A 169 12.96 30.41 -5.78
CA GLU A 169 13.95 31.49 -5.79
C GLU A 169 13.28 32.85 -6.05
N GLY A 170 13.54 33.81 -5.15
CA GLY A 170 12.92 35.14 -5.22
C GLY A 170 11.41 35.19 -4.91
N ALA A 171 10.80 34.06 -4.53
CA ALA A 171 9.40 34.02 -4.13
C ALA A 171 9.19 34.62 -2.73
N THR A 172 8.03 35.24 -2.52
CA THR A 172 7.58 35.66 -1.18
C THR A 172 7.29 34.44 -0.30
N GLU A 173 7.17 34.62 1.02
CA GLU A 173 6.79 33.53 1.94
C GLU A 173 5.48 32.84 1.50
N GLU A 174 4.48 33.60 1.08
CA GLU A 174 3.22 33.03 0.54
C GLU A 174 3.45 32.22 -0.74
N GLY A 175 4.35 32.70 -1.61
CA GLY A 175 4.77 32.00 -2.82
C GLY A 175 5.45 30.67 -2.49
N GLN A 176 6.37 30.67 -1.53
CA GLN A 176 7.05 29.47 -1.04
C GLN A 176 6.05 28.45 -0.47
N ILE A 177 5.11 28.90 0.38
CA ILE A 177 4.05 28.02 0.91
C ILE A 177 3.21 27.40 -0.21
N ARG A 178 2.87 28.17 -1.25
CA ARG A 178 2.13 27.65 -2.41
C ARG A 178 2.93 26.58 -3.14
N ILE A 179 4.22 26.81 -3.38
CA ILE A 179 5.11 25.87 -4.05
C ILE A 179 5.32 24.61 -3.21
N SER A 180 5.48 24.73 -1.90
CA SER A 180 5.53 23.60 -0.97
C SER A 180 4.29 22.72 -1.02
N LYS A 181 3.10 23.32 -1.12
CA LYS A 181 1.84 22.56 -1.30
C LYS A 181 1.80 21.85 -2.65
N GLN A 182 2.34 22.47 -3.70
CA GLN A 182 2.46 21.84 -5.02
C GLN A 182 3.43 20.67 -5.01
N LEU A 183 4.59 20.81 -4.36
CA LEU A 183 5.54 19.72 -4.13
C LEU A 183 4.85 18.54 -3.41
N TYR A 184 4.18 18.82 -2.29
CA TYR A 184 3.47 17.78 -1.54
C TYR A 184 2.46 17.05 -2.43
N ASN A 185 1.58 17.77 -3.12
CA ASN A 185 0.59 17.16 -4.01
C ASN A 185 1.24 16.36 -5.14
N GLY A 186 2.30 16.89 -5.74
CA GLY A 186 3.04 16.24 -6.83
C GLY A 186 3.63 14.91 -6.39
N VAL A 187 4.25 14.86 -5.22
CA VAL A 187 4.81 13.62 -4.63
C VAL A 187 3.70 12.64 -4.26
N MET A 188 2.61 13.12 -3.63
CA MET A 188 1.48 12.26 -3.24
C MET A 188 0.67 11.72 -4.43
N SER A 189 0.84 12.29 -5.62
CA SER A 189 0.17 11.87 -6.85
C SER A 189 1.00 10.89 -7.68
N TRP A 190 2.17 10.45 -7.22
CA TRP A 190 2.93 9.43 -7.92
C TRP A 190 2.20 8.10 -7.94
N ASP A 191 2.24 7.44 -9.10
CA ASP A 191 1.81 6.05 -9.24
C ASP A 191 2.61 5.15 -8.29
N ALA A 192 1.93 4.15 -7.72
CA ALA A 192 2.56 3.18 -6.83
C ALA A 192 3.47 2.26 -7.64
N ASN A 193 4.75 2.22 -7.28
CA ASN A 193 5.71 1.32 -7.90
C ASN A 193 5.84 0.02 -7.12
N ASP A 194 5.95 -1.08 -7.85
CA ASP A 194 6.30 -2.39 -7.29
C ASP A 194 7.76 -2.37 -6.79
N PHE A 195 8.09 -3.25 -5.83
CA PHE A 195 9.42 -3.29 -5.23
C PHE A 195 9.82 -4.70 -4.79
N GLY A 196 11.05 -5.09 -5.14
CA GLY A 196 11.55 -6.44 -4.90
C GLY A 196 10.60 -7.51 -5.44
N SER A 197 10.17 -8.40 -4.55
CA SER A 197 9.18 -9.45 -4.81
C SER A 197 7.73 -8.99 -4.63
N ILE A 198 7.49 -7.79 -4.11
CA ILE A 198 6.15 -7.23 -3.93
C ILE A 198 5.67 -6.59 -5.24
N ILE A 199 4.60 -7.16 -5.79
CA ILE A 199 3.94 -6.63 -6.98
C ILE A 199 2.57 -6.01 -6.64
N ARG A 200 1.99 -5.26 -7.57
CA ARG A 200 0.69 -4.58 -7.39
C ARG A 200 0.64 -3.75 -6.11
N ASN A 201 1.66 -2.92 -5.91
CA ASN A 201 1.74 -2.04 -4.76
C ASN A 201 0.50 -1.12 -4.68
N GLN A 202 0.18 -0.67 -3.47
CA GLN A 202 -1.01 0.12 -3.19
C GLN A 202 -0.63 1.58 -2.97
N GLY A 203 -1.42 2.51 -3.52
CA GLY A 203 -1.14 3.94 -3.38
C GLY A 203 -1.08 4.43 -1.93
N TYR A 204 -1.92 3.88 -1.05
CA TYR A 204 -1.86 4.21 0.39
C TYR A 204 -0.54 3.76 1.02
N PHE A 205 0.02 2.63 0.57
CA PHE A 205 1.25 2.08 1.10
C PHE A 205 2.43 2.96 0.70
N GLN A 206 2.57 3.29 -0.59
CA GLN A 206 3.63 4.20 -1.06
C GLN A 206 3.56 5.57 -0.37
N ARG A 207 2.36 6.17 -0.24
CA ARG A 207 2.21 7.45 0.48
C ARG A 207 2.54 7.34 1.97
N GLY A 208 2.19 6.22 2.61
CA GLY A 208 2.58 5.94 3.98
C GLY A 208 4.09 5.77 4.15
N VAL A 209 4.76 5.07 3.24
CA VAL A 209 6.23 4.94 3.19
C VAL A 209 6.89 6.31 2.99
N ILE A 210 6.35 7.15 2.10
CA ILE A 210 6.81 8.55 1.94
C ILE A 210 6.69 9.31 3.26
N HIS A 211 5.59 9.15 4.00
CA HIS A 211 5.46 9.77 5.32
C HIS A 211 6.42 9.19 6.36
N ASN A 212 6.75 7.90 6.31
CA ASN A 212 7.83 7.31 7.11
C ASN A 212 9.18 7.96 6.81
N ILE A 213 9.52 8.15 5.52
CA ILE A 213 10.74 8.87 5.12
C ILE A 213 10.78 10.27 5.75
N VAL A 214 9.68 11.03 5.72
CA VAL A 214 9.61 12.37 6.35
C VAL A 214 9.72 12.29 7.88
N ASP A 215 9.22 11.22 8.51
CA ASP A 215 9.28 11.05 9.98
C ASP A 215 10.69 10.69 10.46
N GLU A 216 11.40 9.88 9.68
CA GLU A 216 12.70 9.28 10.03
C GLU A 216 13.90 10.10 9.54
N THR A 217 13.74 10.90 8.49
CA THR A 217 14.80 11.73 7.91
C THR A 217 14.60 13.22 8.19
N ASP A 218 15.52 14.05 7.72
CA ASP A 218 15.42 15.52 7.78
C ASP A 218 14.72 16.13 6.55
N PHE A 219 14.01 15.33 5.75
CA PHE A 219 13.26 15.85 4.60
C PHE A 219 12.15 16.80 5.06
N LYS A 220 12.07 17.98 4.43
CA LYS A 220 11.02 18.97 4.68
C LYS A 220 10.25 19.32 3.41
N TRP A 221 8.93 19.48 3.55
CA TRP A 221 8.08 19.97 2.46
C TRP A 221 8.28 21.47 2.19
N LYS A 222 8.71 22.23 3.19
CA LYS A 222 8.94 23.68 3.08
C LYS A 222 10.08 23.98 2.11
N VAL A 223 9.83 24.84 1.13
CA VAL A 223 10.81 25.30 0.13
C VAL A 223 11.33 26.68 0.47
N GLY A 224 12.51 27.01 -0.05
CA GLY A 224 13.10 28.34 0.13
C GLY A 224 13.58 28.62 1.56
N GLU A 225 13.86 27.58 2.36
CA GLU A 225 14.67 27.75 3.56
C GLU A 225 16.09 28.12 3.12
N GLU A 226 16.58 29.28 3.57
CA GLU A 226 17.98 29.65 3.39
C GLU A 226 18.85 28.54 4.01
N LYS A 227 19.74 27.95 3.21
CA LYS A 227 20.85 27.20 3.77
C LYS A 227 21.62 28.21 4.61
N ASN A 228 21.53 28.10 5.93
CA ASN A 228 22.51 28.74 6.80
C ASN A 228 23.88 28.17 6.39
N GLU A 229 24.59 28.89 5.53
CA GLU A 229 25.97 28.62 5.12
C GLU A 229 26.92 28.88 6.30
N HIS A 230 26.66 28.31 7.47
CA HIS A 230 27.60 28.28 8.59
C HIS A 230 27.43 26.97 9.36
N LYS A 231 28.24 25.98 8.99
CA LYS A 231 28.77 24.97 9.92
C LYS A 231 30.20 24.65 9.53
#